data_AF-A0A7K4BF86-F1
#
_entry.id   AF-A0A7K4BF86-F1
#
_cell.length_a   1.000
_cell.length_b   1.000
_cell.length_c   1.000
_cell.angle_alpha   90.00
_cell.angle_beta   90.00
_cell.angle_gamma   90.00
#
_symmetry.space_group_name_H-M   'P 1'
#
loop_
_entity.id
_entity.type
_entity.pdbx_description
1 polymer ?
#
loop_
_entity_poly.entity_id
_entity_poly.type
_entity_poly.pdbx_seq_one_letter_code
_entity_poly.pdbx_strand_id
1 'polypeptide(L)'
;MAINDLLDEILDQSTHEGRFVLSEMLHYSSITSLTGIGVSRDETHTFVLVFFRGEPDGAVFVDEKGELFGDPAVLHLVDGEEFDLYTVAPPIADALVSRTRVFDKSHLKRSGRLDIPVIGAPTRQRVGVLCLTVCDGPMPLAGSHVAIRKGKLVITSDVTDLRGRVCFRLLNGRYICVVSDRTGERARRIIEFYKPRVDIRVNVGGTGHED
;
A
#
# COMPACT_ATOMS: atom_id res chain seq x y z
N MET A 1 28.18 -12.39 21.73
CA MET A 1 26.87 -11.75 21.96
C MET A 1 26.11 -11.93 20.67
N ALA A 2 25.01 -12.67 20.71
CA ALA A 2 24.20 -12.91 19.52
C ALA A 2 23.46 -11.62 19.16
N ILE A 3 23.09 -11.43 17.89
CA ILE A 3 22.40 -10.20 17.48
C ILE A 3 21.05 -10.03 18.20
N ASN A 4 20.42 -11.14 18.58
CA ASN A 4 19.19 -11.17 19.36
C ASN A 4 19.37 -10.56 20.77
N ASP A 5 20.49 -10.84 21.45
CA ASP A 5 20.77 -10.26 22.78
C ASP A 5 20.89 -8.73 22.71
N LEU A 6 21.59 -8.24 21.67
CA LEU A 6 21.76 -6.82 21.41
C LEU A 6 20.43 -6.14 21.07
N LEU A 7 19.60 -6.82 20.26
CA LEU A 7 18.27 -6.32 19.92
C LEU A 7 17.38 -6.25 21.15
N ASP A 8 17.36 -7.28 21.99
CA ASP A 8 16.55 -7.28 23.22
C ASP A 8 16.93 -6.12 24.15
N GLU A 9 18.22 -5.84 24.33
CA GLU A 9 18.69 -4.66 25.11
C GLU A 9 18.21 -3.33 24.51
N ILE A 10 18.27 -3.20 23.17
CA ILE A 10 17.79 -1.99 22.48
C ILE A 10 16.28 -1.84 22.67
N LEU A 11 15.52 -2.93 22.49
CA LEU A 11 14.06 -2.92 22.53
C LEU A 11 13.52 -2.65 23.93
N ASP A 12 14.19 -3.13 24.99
CA ASP A 12 13.81 -2.86 26.39
C ASP A 12 13.88 -1.37 26.74
N GLN A 13 14.75 -0.62 26.07
CA GLN A 13 14.90 0.83 26.24
C GLN A 13 14.08 1.66 25.23
N SER A 14 13.29 0.99 24.39
CA SER A 14 12.57 1.62 23.28
C SER A 14 11.08 1.73 23.54
N THR A 15 10.43 2.70 22.88
CA THR A 15 8.97 2.87 22.97
C THR A 15 8.28 1.94 21.98
N HIS A 16 7.41 1.06 22.46
CA HIS A 16 6.54 0.26 21.59
C HIS A 16 5.43 1.13 20.99
N GLU A 17 5.38 1.19 19.66
CA GLU A 17 4.40 1.97 18.88
C GLU A 17 3.16 1.14 18.53
N GLY A 18 3.28 -0.19 18.56
CA GLY A 18 2.21 -1.11 18.23
C GLY A 18 2.66 -2.26 17.34
N ARG A 19 1.68 -3.05 16.89
CA ARG A 19 1.87 -4.21 16.03
C ARG A 19 1.23 -3.97 14.68
N PHE A 20 1.97 -4.21 13.61
CA PHE A 20 1.62 -3.83 12.25
C PHE A 20 1.99 -4.94 11.27
N VAL A 21 1.21 -5.16 10.21
CA VAL A 21 1.71 -5.94 9.07
C VAL A 21 2.74 -5.13 8.28
N LEU A 22 3.66 -5.78 7.54
CA LEU A 22 4.74 -5.11 6.79
C LEU A 22 4.26 -3.85 6.04
N SER A 23 3.16 -3.95 5.31
CA SER A 23 2.66 -2.85 4.51
C SER A 23 2.16 -1.64 5.32
N GLU A 24 1.56 -1.90 6.48
CA GLU A 24 1.12 -0.84 7.39
C GLU A 24 2.34 -0.16 8.03
N MET A 25 3.34 -0.95 8.41
CA MET A 25 4.59 -0.47 8.98
C MET A 25 5.37 0.42 8.00
N LEU A 26 5.52 -0.03 6.74
CA LEU A 26 6.15 0.76 5.66
C LEU A 26 5.40 2.08 5.40
N HIS A 27 4.08 2.08 5.52
CA HIS A 27 3.26 3.27 5.33
C HIS A 27 3.37 4.24 6.52
N TYR A 28 3.24 3.71 7.73
CA TYR A 28 3.36 4.47 8.98
C TYR A 28 4.73 5.12 9.09
N SER A 29 5.81 4.38 8.82
CA SER A 29 7.18 4.90 8.86
C SER A 29 7.38 6.04 7.85
N SER A 30 6.84 5.88 6.63
CA SER A 30 6.97 6.89 5.57
C SER A 30 6.25 8.20 5.91
N ILE A 31 5.06 8.15 6.51
CA ILE A 31 4.30 9.36 6.89
C ILE A 31 4.92 10.07 8.09
N THR A 32 5.33 9.31 9.09
CA THR A 32 5.83 9.85 10.37
C THR A 32 7.34 10.16 10.32
N SER A 33 8.03 9.79 9.25
CA SER A 33 9.51 9.82 9.16
C SER A 33 10.17 9.05 10.32
N LEU A 34 9.54 7.94 10.73
CA LEU A 34 9.92 7.16 11.90
C LEU A 34 11.38 6.67 11.82
N THR A 35 12.07 6.74 12.95
CA THR A 35 13.33 6.02 13.14
C THR A 35 13.11 4.95 14.19
N GLY A 36 13.24 3.69 13.81
CA GLY A 36 12.69 2.58 14.59
C GLY A 36 13.12 1.21 14.09
N ILE A 37 12.69 0.18 14.82
CA ILE A 37 12.95 -1.21 14.52
C ILE A 37 11.62 -1.97 14.55
N GLY A 38 11.28 -2.62 13.44
CA GLY A 38 10.20 -3.59 13.36
C GLY A 38 10.73 -4.99 13.58
N VAL A 39 10.13 -5.75 14.48
CA VAL A 39 10.57 -7.09 14.84
C VAL A 39 9.40 -8.06 14.69
N SER A 40 9.60 -9.09 13.87
CA SER A 40 8.73 -10.25 13.81
C SER A 40 9.48 -11.45 14.40
N ARG A 41 8.83 -12.19 15.29
CA ARG A 41 9.34 -13.42 15.88
C ARG A 41 8.31 -14.52 15.68
N ASP A 42 8.71 -15.60 15.06
CA ASP A 42 7.98 -16.87 15.09
C ASP A 42 8.82 -17.95 15.82
N GLU A 43 8.31 -19.18 15.89
CA GLU A 43 8.98 -20.29 16.57
C GLU A 43 10.29 -20.76 15.88
N THR A 44 10.48 -20.39 14.63
CA THR A 44 11.52 -20.88 13.70
C THR A 44 12.51 -19.81 13.24
N HIS A 45 12.11 -18.54 13.24
CA HIS A 45 12.91 -17.43 12.77
C HIS A 45 12.53 -16.09 13.42
N THR A 46 13.45 -15.15 13.33
CA THR A 46 13.27 -13.75 13.72
C THR A 46 13.62 -12.87 12.53
N PHE A 47 12.69 -12.01 12.15
CA PHE A 47 12.91 -10.99 11.13
C PHE A 47 12.97 -9.60 11.79
N VAL A 48 13.96 -8.82 11.40
CA VAL A 48 14.15 -7.44 11.87
C VAL A 48 14.23 -6.51 10.68
N LEU A 49 13.45 -5.45 10.70
CA LEU A 49 13.48 -4.38 9.72
C LEU A 49 13.81 -3.06 10.43
N VAL A 50 14.87 -2.39 10.00
CA VAL A 50 15.35 -1.13 10.58
C VAL A 50 14.91 0.03 9.70
N PHE A 51 14.20 0.96 10.32
CA PHE A 51 13.74 2.20 9.71
C PHE A 51 14.62 3.36 10.12
N PHE A 52 15.11 4.11 9.14
CA PHE A 52 15.82 5.35 9.37
C PHE A 52 15.13 6.48 8.60
N ARG A 53 14.64 7.49 9.32
CA ARG A 53 13.91 8.64 8.74
C ARG A 53 12.78 8.22 7.80
N GLY A 54 12.05 7.17 8.17
CA GLY A 54 10.88 6.63 7.47
C GLY A 54 11.19 5.60 6.38
N GLU A 55 12.46 5.39 6.06
CA GLU A 55 12.90 4.44 5.03
C GLU A 55 13.37 3.12 5.65
N PRO A 56 12.98 1.96 5.09
CA PRO A 56 13.46 0.66 5.56
C PRO A 56 14.88 0.43 5.02
N ASP A 57 15.86 0.98 5.72
CA ASP A 57 17.26 1.02 5.28
C ASP A 57 18.08 -0.17 5.77
N GLY A 58 17.55 -0.99 6.69
CA GLY A 58 18.25 -2.18 7.19
C GLY A 58 17.34 -3.39 7.37
N ALA A 59 17.89 -4.60 7.20
CA ALA A 59 17.18 -5.85 7.44
C ALA A 59 18.09 -6.93 8.02
N VAL A 60 17.55 -7.75 8.93
CA VAL A 60 18.20 -8.94 9.49
C VAL A 60 17.18 -10.08 9.50
N PHE A 61 17.62 -11.27 9.12
CA PHE A 61 16.84 -12.49 9.25
C PHE A 61 17.68 -13.52 9.99
N VAL A 62 17.12 -14.13 11.02
CA VAL A 62 17.81 -15.11 11.87
C VAL A 62 16.96 -16.37 11.91
N ASP A 63 17.52 -17.51 11.54
CA ASP A 63 16.90 -18.83 11.67
C ASP A 63 17.89 -19.83 12.27
N GLU A 64 17.49 -21.11 12.36
CA GLU A 64 18.38 -22.19 12.84
C GLU A 64 19.64 -22.39 11.98
N LYS A 65 19.67 -21.88 10.75
CA LYS A 65 20.78 -22.04 9.79
C LYS A 65 21.78 -20.88 9.87
N GLY A 66 21.40 -19.76 10.48
CA GLY A 66 22.28 -18.63 10.75
C GLY A 66 21.61 -17.27 10.59
N GLU A 67 22.44 -16.26 10.34
CA GLU A 67 22.02 -14.85 10.25
C GLU A 67 22.26 -14.32 8.82
N LEU A 68 21.25 -13.68 8.25
CA LEU A 68 21.30 -12.97 6.98
C LEU A 68 21.12 -11.47 7.23
N PHE A 69 21.80 -10.65 6.42
CA PHE A 69 21.83 -9.19 6.55
C PHE A 69 21.54 -8.52 5.22
N GLY A 70 20.78 -7.43 5.23
CA GLY A 70 20.51 -6.61 4.05
C GLY A 70 19.62 -7.31 3.03
N ASP A 71 19.95 -7.20 1.74
CA ASP A 71 19.10 -7.69 0.64
C ASP A 71 18.78 -9.20 0.74
N PRO A 72 19.73 -10.10 1.08
CA PRO A 72 19.42 -11.51 1.34
C PRO A 72 18.37 -11.73 2.42
N ALA A 73 18.39 -10.94 3.50
CA ALA A 73 17.39 -11.06 4.56
C ALA A 73 15.99 -10.74 4.04
N VAL A 74 15.86 -9.66 3.26
CA VAL A 74 14.59 -9.23 2.67
C VAL A 74 13.92 -10.30 1.79
N LEU A 75 14.69 -11.21 1.20
CA LEU A 75 14.12 -12.29 0.37
C LEU A 75 13.32 -13.32 1.17
N HIS A 76 13.59 -13.42 2.48
CA HIS A 76 12.96 -14.37 3.40
C HIS A 76 11.69 -13.84 4.07
N LEU A 77 11.29 -12.60 3.74
CA LEU A 77 10.11 -11.96 4.30
C LEU A 77 8.83 -12.65 3.80
N VAL A 78 7.93 -13.02 4.72
CA VAL A 78 6.71 -13.77 4.41
C VAL A 78 5.50 -12.83 4.34
N ASP A 79 4.62 -13.05 3.36
CA ASP A 79 3.40 -12.26 3.21
C ASP A 79 2.45 -12.48 4.40
N GLY A 80 2.03 -11.38 5.04
CA GLY A 80 1.12 -11.41 6.19
C GLY A 80 1.80 -11.53 7.55
N GLU A 81 3.13 -11.47 7.59
CA GLU A 81 3.91 -11.39 8.81
C GLU A 81 3.63 -10.10 9.59
N GLU A 82 3.51 -10.21 10.91
CA GLU A 82 3.22 -9.11 11.82
C GLU A 82 4.47 -8.70 12.59
N PHE A 83 4.70 -7.40 12.67
CA PHE A 83 5.87 -6.79 13.28
C PHE A 83 5.45 -5.95 14.48
N ASP A 84 6.13 -6.14 15.60
CA ASP A 84 6.13 -5.19 16.70
C ASP A 84 7.11 -4.06 16.36
N LEU A 85 6.60 -2.82 16.34
CA LEU A 85 7.36 -1.65 15.95
C LEU A 85 7.79 -0.85 17.19
N TYR A 86 9.07 -0.52 17.24
CA TYR A 86 9.67 0.21 18.34
C TYR A 86 10.38 1.46 17.84
N THR A 87 10.13 2.59 18.48
CA THR A 87 10.86 3.84 18.23
C THR A 87 12.19 3.79 18.94
N VAL A 88 13.29 4.04 18.21
CA VAL A 88 14.66 3.98 18.74
C VAL A 88 15.40 5.29 18.51
N ALA A 89 16.45 5.53 19.29
CA ALA A 89 17.28 6.70 19.12
C ALA A 89 17.99 6.68 17.74
N PRO A 90 18.04 7.80 16.99
CA PRO A 90 18.65 7.82 15.65
C PRO A 90 20.08 7.27 15.54
N PRO A 91 21.00 7.49 16.51
CA PRO A 91 22.33 6.90 16.46
C PRO A 91 22.33 5.36 16.49
N ILE A 92 21.35 4.75 17.16
CA ILE A 92 21.21 3.29 17.24
C ILE A 92 20.76 2.74 15.88
N ALA A 93 19.73 3.36 15.29
CA ALA A 93 19.25 2.97 13.96
C ALA A 93 20.32 3.15 12.87
N ASP A 94 21.07 4.26 12.90
CA ASP A 94 22.16 4.52 11.95
C ASP A 94 23.28 3.46 12.07
N ALA A 95 23.67 3.11 13.30
CA ALA A 95 24.65 2.06 13.54
C ALA A 95 24.19 0.70 13.01
N LEU A 96 22.91 0.35 13.20
CA LEU A 96 22.34 -0.89 12.65
C LEU A 96 22.32 -0.87 11.13
N VAL A 97 21.77 0.18 10.52
CA VAL A 97 21.72 0.35 9.05
C VAL A 97 23.10 0.23 8.42
N SER A 98 24.16 0.74 9.07
CA SER A 98 25.52 0.65 8.57
C SER A 98 26.01 -0.80 8.34
N ARG A 99 25.46 -1.76 9.10
CA ARG A 99 25.83 -3.19 9.04
C ARG A 99 24.80 -4.05 8.31
N THR A 100 23.56 -3.60 8.22
CA THR A 100 22.43 -4.42 7.77
C THR A 100 21.78 -3.86 6.51
N ARG A 101 22.50 -3.04 5.74
CA ARG A 101 21.92 -2.15 4.74
C ARG A 101 21.16 -2.90 3.65
N VAL A 102 19.96 -2.42 3.34
CA VAL A 102 19.16 -2.85 2.19
C VAL A 102 19.38 -1.88 1.04
N PHE A 103 19.92 -2.37 -0.07
CA PHE A 103 20.12 -1.58 -1.28
C PHE A 103 18.93 -1.76 -2.23
N ASP A 104 18.44 -2.99 -2.39
CA ASP A 104 17.30 -3.30 -3.23
C ASP A 104 15.99 -3.32 -2.45
N LYS A 105 15.43 -2.13 -2.28
CA LYS A 105 14.11 -1.93 -1.66
C LYS A 105 12.94 -2.40 -2.52
N SER A 106 13.16 -2.86 -3.75
CA SER A 106 12.06 -3.33 -4.62
C SER A 106 11.37 -4.56 -4.03
N HIS A 107 12.11 -5.38 -3.28
CA HIS A 107 11.60 -6.57 -2.61
C HIS A 107 10.76 -6.25 -1.36
N LEU A 108 11.02 -5.13 -0.69
CA LEU A 108 10.15 -4.61 0.39
C LEU A 108 8.89 -3.94 -0.17
N LYS A 109 8.96 -3.47 -1.42
CA LYS A 109 7.83 -2.93 -2.17
C LYS A 109 7.00 -4.02 -2.85
N ARG A 110 7.20 -5.31 -2.50
CA ARG A 110 6.36 -6.43 -2.95
C ARG A 110 4.90 -6.13 -2.59
N SER A 111 4.16 -5.67 -3.60
CA SER A 111 2.72 -5.43 -3.57
C SER A 111 2.21 -4.49 -2.46
N GLY A 112 2.97 -3.46 -2.11
CA GLY A 112 2.49 -2.30 -1.34
C GLY A 112 1.64 -1.36 -2.19
N ARG A 113 0.63 -1.88 -2.90
CA ARG A 113 -0.37 -1.06 -3.60
C ARG A 113 -1.47 -0.65 -2.62
N LEU A 114 -1.07 -0.05 -1.50
CA LEU A 114 -1.96 0.38 -0.42
C LEU A 114 -1.89 1.91 -0.39
N ASP A 115 -2.81 2.58 -1.07
CA ASP A 115 -4.09 3.02 -0.51
C ASP A 115 -3.89 3.80 0.79
N ILE A 116 -4.16 5.11 0.70
CA ILE A 116 -4.30 6.01 1.84
C ILE A 116 -5.27 5.36 2.84
N PRO A 117 -4.87 5.12 4.10
CA PRO A 117 -5.75 4.53 5.08
C PRO A 117 -6.90 5.50 5.36
N VAL A 118 -8.12 5.01 5.19
CA VAL A 118 -9.34 5.66 5.68
C VAL A 118 -9.78 4.86 6.89
N ILE A 119 -9.81 5.50 8.06
CA ILE A 119 -10.24 4.93 9.33
C ILE A 119 -11.63 4.31 9.15
N GLY A 120 -11.74 2.98 9.32
CA GLY A 120 -13.01 2.23 9.30
C GLY A 120 -13.24 1.23 8.15
N ALA A 121 -12.27 0.99 7.25
CA ALA A 121 -12.44 0.02 6.16
C ALA A 121 -12.01 -1.42 6.56
N PRO A 122 -12.74 -2.47 6.13
CA PRO A 122 -12.41 -3.85 6.47
C PRO A 122 -11.08 -4.30 5.83
N THR A 123 -10.22 -4.89 6.67
CA THR A 123 -8.82 -5.31 6.45
C THR A 123 -8.57 -6.41 5.41
N ARG A 124 -9.58 -6.78 4.59
CA ARG A 124 -9.41 -7.77 3.51
C ARG A 124 -9.81 -7.19 2.17
N GLN A 125 -8.82 -6.94 1.32
CA GLN A 125 -9.04 -6.71 -0.11
C GLN A 125 -9.68 -7.96 -0.72
N ARG A 126 -10.97 -7.89 -1.01
CA ARG A 126 -11.78 -8.89 -1.71
C ARG A 126 -12.05 -8.42 -3.14
N VAL A 127 -12.05 -9.33 -4.09
CA VAL A 127 -12.50 -9.01 -5.46
C VAL A 127 -13.98 -8.61 -5.41
N GLY A 128 -14.29 -7.41 -5.86
CA GLY A 128 -15.65 -6.89 -6.02
C GLY A 128 -15.92 -6.47 -7.47
N VAL A 129 -17.17 -6.10 -7.73
CA VAL A 129 -17.65 -5.64 -9.04
C VAL A 129 -18.04 -4.18 -8.94
N LEU A 130 -17.28 -3.31 -9.60
CA LEU A 130 -17.58 -1.90 -9.75
C LEU A 130 -18.33 -1.69 -11.07
N CYS A 131 -19.60 -1.31 -11.01
CA CYS A 131 -20.38 -0.97 -12.18
C CYS A 131 -20.61 0.55 -12.23
N LEU A 132 -20.27 1.16 -13.36
CA LEU A 132 -20.44 2.59 -13.60
C LEU A 132 -21.51 2.78 -14.66
N THR A 133 -22.41 3.73 -14.44
CA THR A 133 -23.35 4.22 -15.45
C THR A 133 -22.99 5.66 -15.76
N VAL A 134 -22.41 5.89 -16.94
CA VAL A 134 -22.05 7.22 -17.42
C VAL A 134 -23.30 7.88 -17.98
N CYS A 135 -23.59 9.09 -17.51
CA CYS A 135 -24.71 9.90 -17.99
C CYS A 135 -24.21 11.30 -18.38
N ASP A 136 -24.81 11.88 -19.41
CA ASP A 136 -24.75 13.31 -19.69
C ASP A 136 -26.11 13.92 -19.31
N GLY A 137 -26.16 14.58 -18.16
CA GLY A 137 -27.42 14.98 -17.55
C GLY A 137 -28.33 13.77 -17.24
N PRO A 138 -29.58 13.74 -17.73
CA PRO A 138 -30.49 12.62 -17.49
C PRO A 138 -30.28 11.42 -18.45
N MET A 139 -29.50 11.58 -19.53
CA MET A 139 -29.36 10.54 -20.56
C MET A 139 -28.10 9.68 -20.34
N PRO A 140 -28.21 8.33 -20.39
CA PRO A 140 -27.04 7.47 -20.37
C PRO A 140 -26.22 7.64 -21.65
N LEU A 141 -24.90 7.67 -21.51
CA LEU A 141 -23.97 7.94 -22.61
C LEU A 141 -23.24 6.65 -23.02
N ALA A 142 -23.68 6.06 -24.13
CA ALA A 142 -23.05 4.89 -24.73
C ALA A 142 -21.77 5.24 -25.49
N GLY A 143 -20.83 4.29 -25.61
CA GLY A 143 -19.60 4.46 -26.38
C GLY A 143 -18.51 5.33 -25.74
N SER A 144 -18.71 5.78 -24.50
CA SER A 144 -17.69 6.46 -23.70
C SER A 144 -16.63 5.48 -23.23
N HIS A 145 -15.36 5.86 -23.37
CA HIS A 145 -14.23 5.10 -22.86
C HIS A 145 -14.02 5.41 -21.38
N VAL A 146 -14.04 4.39 -20.54
CA VAL A 146 -13.89 4.50 -19.09
C VAL A 146 -12.62 3.79 -18.68
N ALA A 147 -11.68 4.54 -18.12
CA ALA A 147 -10.41 4.02 -17.62
C ALA A 147 -10.37 4.11 -16.09
N ILE A 148 -10.03 3.00 -15.45
CA ILE A 148 -9.79 2.93 -14.02
C ILE A 148 -8.30 3.01 -13.77
N ARG A 149 -7.87 4.01 -13.02
CA ARG A 149 -6.47 4.30 -12.70
C ARG A 149 -6.21 4.18 -11.20
N LYS A 150 -5.00 3.77 -10.86
CA LYS A 150 -4.44 3.89 -9.50
C LYS A 150 -3.12 4.64 -9.60
N GLY A 151 -3.14 5.92 -9.19
CA GLY A 151 -2.06 6.87 -9.48
C GLY A 151 -1.94 7.15 -10.98
N LYS A 152 -0.72 7.01 -11.52
CA LYS A 152 -0.43 7.21 -12.96
C LYS A 152 -0.73 5.98 -13.83
N LEU A 153 -1.00 4.82 -13.23
CA LEU A 153 -1.18 3.55 -13.95
C LEU A 153 -2.66 3.27 -14.22
N VAL A 154 -3.00 2.96 -15.48
CA VAL A 154 -4.30 2.40 -15.87
C VAL A 154 -4.34 0.92 -15.47
N ILE A 155 -5.29 0.55 -14.63
CA ILE A 155 -5.53 -0.83 -14.18
C ILE A 155 -6.31 -1.60 -15.22
N THR A 156 -7.37 -0.96 -15.72
CA THR A 156 -8.31 -1.53 -16.66
C THR A 156 -9.05 -0.39 -17.34
N SER A 157 -9.58 -0.66 -18.51
CA SER A 157 -10.41 0.26 -19.25
C SER A 157 -11.39 -0.53 -20.10
N ASP A 158 -12.59 0.03 -20.29
CA ASP A 158 -13.62 -0.58 -21.12
C ASP A 158 -14.56 0.53 -21.63
N VAL A 159 -15.39 0.19 -22.61
CA VAL A 159 -16.31 1.11 -23.27
C VAL A 159 -17.73 0.85 -22.76
N THR A 160 -18.46 1.93 -22.49
CA THR A 160 -19.85 1.85 -22.04
C THR A 160 -20.78 1.24 -23.09
N ASP A 161 -21.69 0.37 -22.62
CA ASP A 161 -22.71 -0.28 -23.43
C ASP A 161 -23.83 0.69 -23.87
N LEU A 162 -24.84 0.17 -24.60
CA LEU A 162 -26.00 0.94 -25.07
C LEU A 162 -26.82 1.61 -23.95
N ARG A 163 -26.62 1.20 -22.69
CA ARG A 163 -27.24 1.77 -21.49
C ARG A 163 -26.29 2.69 -20.73
N GLY A 164 -25.16 3.06 -21.32
CA GLY A 164 -24.12 3.87 -20.70
C GLY A 164 -23.38 3.15 -19.58
N ARG A 165 -23.47 1.81 -19.50
CA ARG A 165 -22.97 1.03 -18.37
C ARG A 165 -21.68 0.30 -18.71
N VAL A 166 -20.80 0.21 -17.73
CA VAL A 166 -19.56 -0.59 -17.77
C VAL A 166 -19.34 -1.23 -16.40
N CYS A 167 -18.77 -2.44 -16.34
CA CYS A 167 -18.52 -3.13 -15.08
C CYS A 167 -17.12 -3.74 -15.04
N PHE A 168 -16.40 -3.50 -13.95
CA PHE A 168 -15.04 -3.97 -13.73
C PHE A 168 -14.98 -4.89 -12.53
N ARG A 169 -14.24 -5.99 -12.67
CA ARG A 169 -13.86 -6.84 -11.53
C ARG A 169 -12.54 -6.33 -10.97
N LEU A 170 -12.58 -5.74 -9.80
CA LEU A 170 -11.45 -5.05 -9.19
C LEU A 170 -11.37 -5.43 -7.71
N LEU A 171 -10.17 -5.35 -7.13
CA LEU A 171 -10.06 -5.35 -5.68
C LEU A 171 -10.81 -4.14 -5.14
N ASN A 172 -11.58 -4.35 -4.08
CA ASN A 172 -12.21 -3.24 -3.37
C ASN A 172 -11.15 -2.26 -2.83
N GLY A 173 -11.41 -0.98 -3.00
CA GLY A 173 -10.43 0.08 -2.77
C GLY A 173 -10.78 1.37 -3.48
N ARG A 174 -9.80 2.28 -3.52
CA ARG A 174 -9.92 3.63 -4.08
C ARG A 174 -9.26 3.72 -5.45
N TYR A 175 -9.98 4.27 -6.42
CA TYR A 175 -9.53 4.41 -7.79
C TYR A 175 -9.85 5.78 -8.37
N ILE A 176 -9.10 6.18 -9.38
CA ILE A 176 -9.43 7.32 -10.23
C ILE A 176 -10.12 6.77 -11.47
N CYS A 177 -11.40 7.05 -11.60
CA CYS A 177 -12.15 6.80 -12.83
C CYS A 177 -12.01 8.02 -13.74
N VAL A 178 -11.58 7.77 -14.98
CA VAL A 178 -11.51 8.77 -16.04
C VAL A 178 -12.48 8.34 -17.13
N VAL A 179 -13.45 9.20 -17.43
CA VAL A 179 -14.36 9.05 -18.56
C VAL A 179 -13.87 9.97 -19.66
N SER A 180 -13.64 9.39 -20.82
CA SER A 180 -13.16 10.08 -22.02
C SER A 180 -14.03 9.74 -23.21
N ASP A 181 -14.19 10.69 -24.13
CA ASP A 181 -14.78 10.47 -25.44
C ASP A 181 -13.78 10.87 -26.54
N ARG A 182 -14.26 10.90 -27.79
CA ARG A 182 -13.46 11.32 -28.96
C ARG A 182 -12.91 12.75 -28.91
N THR A 183 -13.44 13.60 -28.01
CA THR A 183 -13.03 15.00 -27.85
C THR A 183 -12.03 15.19 -26.70
N GLY A 184 -11.87 14.18 -25.83
CA GLY A 184 -10.90 14.20 -24.74
C GLY A 184 -11.46 13.67 -23.42
N GLU A 185 -10.80 14.05 -22.33
CA GLU A 185 -11.25 13.73 -20.97
C GLU A 185 -12.52 14.54 -20.64
N ARG A 186 -13.60 13.84 -20.31
CA ARG A 186 -14.91 14.44 -19.99
C ARG A 186 -15.18 14.51 -18.50
N ALA A 187 -14.72 13.53 -17.74
CA ALA A 187 -14.83 13.55 -16.29
C ALA A 187 -13.72 12.74 -15.64
N ARG A 188 -13.26 13.24 -14.50
CA ARG A 188 -12.36 12.53 -13.61
C ARG A 188 -12.95 12.49 -12.22
N ARG A 189 -13.18 11.29 -11.70
CA ARG A 189 -13.79 11.09 -10.38
C ARG A 189 -13.00 10.07 -9.57
N ILE A 190 -12.88 10.37 -8.29
CA ILE A 190 -12.37 9.41 -7.33
C ILE A 190 -13.54 8.52 -6.92
N ILE A 191 -13.34 7.21 -7.01
CA ILE A 191 -14.34 6.20 -6.70
C ILE A 191 -13.77 5.29 -5.62
N GLU A 192 -14.54 5.12 -4.56
CA GLU A 192 -14.24 4.23 -3.45
C GLU A 192 -15.35 3.19 -3.36
N PHE A 193 -14.97 1.91 -3.40
CA PHE A 193 -15.94 0.83 -3.24
C PHE A 193 -15.38 -0.26 -2.34
N TYR A 194 -16.15 -0.63 -1.31
CA TYR A 194 -15.76 -1.62 -0.31
C TYR A 194 -16.73 -2.82 -0.24
N LYS A 195 -17.89 -2.71 -0.90
CA LYS A 195 -18.89 -3.77 -0.99
C LYS A 195 -18.57 -4.72 -2.16
N PRO A 196 -19.05 -5.99 -2.13
CA PRO A 196 -18.85 -6.96 -3.21
C PRO A 196 -19.35 -6.48 -4.57
N ARG A 197 -20.37 -5.61 -4.58
CA ARG A 197 -20.89 -4.97 -5.78
C ARG A 197 -21.30 -3.54 -5.45
N VAL A 198 -20.89 -2.60 -6.30
CA VAL A 198 -21.31 -1.20 -6.21
C VAL A 198 -21.69 -0.70 -7.59
N ASP A 199 -22.85 -0.06 -7.68
CA ASP A 199 -23.35 0.59 -8.89
C ASP A 199 -23.30 2.11 -8.66
N ILE A 200 -22.53 2.83 -9.48
CA ILE A 200 -22.30 4.28 -9.35
C ILE A 200 -22.74 4.97 -10.64
N ARG A 201 -23.41 6.10 -10.50
CA ARG A 201 -23.72 6.99 -11.63
C ARG A 201 -22.67 8.09 -11.73
N VAL A 202 -22.07 8.24 -12.90
CA VAL A 202 -21.07 9.27 -13.20
C VAL A 202 -21.67 10.24 -14.19
N ASN A 203 -21.89 11.48 -13.76
CA ASN A 203 -22.36 12.54 -14.66
C ASN A 203 -21.15 13.27 -15.27
N VAL A 204 -21.13 13.37 -16.60
CA VAL A 204 -20.09 14.08 -17.35
C VAL A 204 -20.46 15.52 -17.71
N GLY A 205 -21.69 15.95 -17.39
CA GLY A 205 -22.18 17.31 -17.61
C GLY A 205 -21.76 18.28 -16.50
N GLY A 206 -20.91 19.26 -16.86
CA GLY A 206 -20.52 20.38 -16.01
C GLY A 206 -19.08 20.84 -16.27
N THR A 207 -18.86 21.58 -17.34
CA THR A 207 -17.65 22.40 -17.54
C THR A 207 -17.60 23.47 -16.45
N GLY A 208 -16.85 23.23 -15.38
CA GLY A 208 -16.33 24.29 -14.54
C GLY A 208 -15.22 25.00 -15.31
N HIS A 209 -15.58 26.01 -16.09
CA HIS A 209 -14.68 27.14 -16.34
C HIS A 209 -14.59 27.89 -15.01
N GLU A 210 -13.40 27.91 -14.39
CA GLU A 210 -13.04 28.95 -13.42
C GLU A 210 -12.13 29.93 -14.15
N ASP A 211 -12.49 31.21 -14.02
CA ASP A 211 -11.92 32.39 -14.68
C ASP A 211 -10.46 32.69 -14.31
#